data_AF-A0A9D4CKF7-F1
#
_entry.id   AF-A0A9D4CKF7-F1
#
_cell.length_a   1.000
_cell.length_b   1.000
_cell.length_c   1.000
_cell.angle_alpha   90.00
_cell.angle_beta   90.00
_cell.angle_gamma   90.00
#
_symmetry.space_group_name_H-M   'P 1'
#
loop_
_entity.id
_entity.type
_entity.pdbx_description
1 polymer ?
#
loop_
_entity_poly.entity_id
_entity_poly.type
_entity_poly.pdbx_seq_one_letter_code
_entity_poly.pdbx_strand_id
1 'polypeptide(L)' 'MPICNVGNSENLFMCLQEVLTAKNIPWENVVGYSSDNAAVMIGNNYSVLSRIRGQVPNVVNIGCPCHII' A
#
# COMPACT_ATOMS: atom_id res chain seq x y z
N MET A 1 1.61 -4.00 -16.16
CA MET A 1 1.62 -4.22 -14.69
C MET A 1 2.95 -4.83 -14.33
N PRO A 2 3.61 -4.40 -13.24
CA PRO A 2 4.91 -4.93 -12.84
C PRO A 2 4.77 -6.38 -12.35
N ILE A 3 5.88 -7.12 -12.40
CA ILE A 3 5.93 -8.49 -11.89
C ILE A 3 6.02 -8.42 -10.37
N CYS A 4 4.99 -8.91 -9.68
CA CYS A 4 4.94 -8.98 -8.21
C CYS A 4 4.87 -10.44 -7.77
N ASN A 5 6.02 -11.12 -7.66
CA ASN A 5 6.10 -12.55 -7.33
C ASN A 5 6.70 -12.84 -5.94
N VAL A 6 7.06 -11.80 -5.17
CA VAL A 6 7.50 -11.91 -3.78
C VAL A 6 6.49 -11.20 -2.88
N GLY A 7 5.90 -11.94 -1.95
CA GLY A 7 4.82 -11.48 -1.06
C GLY A 7 5.29 -10.72 0.18
N ASN A 8 6.36 -9.92 0.09
CA ASN A 8 6.80 -9.04 1.19
C ASN A 8 6.36 -7.60 0.93
N SER A 9 6.31 -6.79 1.99
CA SER A 9 5.77 -5.42 1.93
C SER A 9 6.59 -4.48 1.03
N GLU A 10 7.90 -4.70 0.91
CA GLU A 10 8.78 -3.91 0.05
C GLU A 10 8.48 -4.14 -1.42
N ASN A 11 8.47 -5.39 -1.86
CA ASN A 11 8.18 -5.74 -3.25
C ASN A 11 6.76 -5.34 -3.65
N LEU A 12 5.79 -5.54 -2.76
CA LEU A 12 4.40 -5.09 -2.96
C LEU A 12 4.32 -3.56 -3.10
N PHE A 13 5.01 -2.81 -2.23
CA PHE A 13 5.04 -1.35 -2.31
C PHE A 13 5.74 -0.85 -3.57
N MET A 14 6.87 -1.44 -3.98
CA MET A 14 7.56 -1.07 -5.21
C MET A 14 6.69 -1.30 -6.45
N CYS A 15 5.99 -2.44 -6.51
CA CYS A 15 5.03 -2.69 -7.59
C CYS A 15 3.90 -1.65 -7.61
N LEU A 16 3.39 -1.24 -6.45
CA LEU A 16 2.39 -0.17 -6.36
C LEU A 16 2.95 1.18 -6.84
N GLN A 17 4.14 1.56 -6.37
CA GLN A 17 4.86 2.78 -6.78
C GLN A 17 5.05 2.84 -8.29
N GLU A 18 5.48 1.74 -8.90
CA GLU A 18 5.70 1.64 -10.35
C GLU A 18 4.39 1.87 -11.12
N VAL A 19 3.28 1.30 -10.65
CA VAL A 19 1.97 1.50 -11.29
C VAL A 19 1.50 2.96 -11.16
N LEU A 20 1.64 3.58 -9.99
CA LEU A 20 1.26 4.98 -9.78
C LEU A 20 2.11 5.91 -10.66
N THR A 21 3.43 5.68 -10.68
CA THR A 21 4.39 6.43 -11.51
C THR A 21 4.05 6.30 -13.00
N ALA A 22 3.83 5.06 -13.49
CA ALA A 22 3.48 4.82 -14.89
C ALA A 22 2.14 5.46 -15.30
N LYS A 23 1.25 5.71 -14.34
CA LYS A 23 -0.02 6.39 -14.56
C LYS A 23 0.05 7.91 -14.32
N ASN A 24 1.22 8.45 -13.99
CA ASN A 24 1.40 9.84 -13.56
C ASN A 24 0.43 10.22 -12.43
N ILE A 25 0.25 9.33 -11.45
CA ILE A 25 -0.54 9.58 -10.24
C ILE A 25 0.46 9.91 -9.12
N PRO A 26 0.58 11.18 -8.71
CA PRO A 26 1.43 11.56 -7.61
C PRO A 26 0.93 11.00 -6.28
N TRP A 27 1.83 10.79 -5.32
CA TRP A 27 1.45 10.25 -4.01
C TRP A 27 0.52 11.16 -3.23
N GLU A 28 0.68 12.48 -3.34
CA GLU A 28 -0.18 13.48 -2.70
C GLU A 28 -1.67 13.34 -3.07
N ASN A 29 -1.99 12.66 -4.18
CA ASN A 29 -3.36 12.38 -4.59
C ASN A 29 -3.95 11.14 -3.89
N VAL A 30 -3.13 10.33 -3.20
CA VAL A 30 -3.56 9.12 -2.50
C VAL A 30 -4.11 9.51 -1.13
N VAL A 31 -5.44 9.52 -1.03
CA VAL A 31 -6.15 9.89 0.21
C VAL A 31 -6.48 8.69 1.09
N GLY A 32 -6.53 7.48 0.53
CA GLY A 32 -6.93 6.28 1.23
C GLY A 32 -6.28 5.01 0.69
N TYR A 33 -6.10 4.04 1.57
CA TYR A 33 -5.55 2.73 1.27
C TYR A 33 -6.49 1.64 1.80
N SER A 34 -6.86 0.70 0.91
CA SER A 34 -7.67 -0.47 1.25
C SER A 34 -7.00 -1.72 0.70
N SER A 35 -6.88 -2.73 1.55
CA SER A 35 -6.27 -4.03 1.27
C SER A 35 -6.84 -5.05 2.26
N ASP A 36 -6.53 -6.34 2.09
CA ASP A 36 -6.73 -7.28 3.19
C ASP A 36 -6.05 -6.80 4.49
N ASN A 37 -6.51 -7.35 5.62
CA ASN A 37 -6.07 -6.93 6.94
C ASN A 37 -4.82 -7.71 7.42
N ALA A 38 -4.07 -8.37 6.52
CA ALA A 38 -2.85 -9.06 6.91
C ALA A 38 -1.76 -8.07 7.38
N ALA A 39 -0.90 -8.52 8.30
CA ALA A 39 0.16 -7.67 8.87
C ALA A 39 1.10 -7.09 7.80
N VAL A 40 1.36 -7.83 6.72
CA VAL A 40 2.18 -7.37 5.59
C VAL A 40 1.56 -6.16 4.87
N MET A 41 0.23 -6.04 4.88
CA MET A 41 -0.51 -4.97 4.20
C MET A 41 -0.76 -3.78 5.13
N ILE A 42 -1.30 -4.02 6.33
CA ILE A 42 -1.77 -2.94 7.25
C ILE A 42 -1.03 -2.83 8.58
N GLY A 43 0.01 -3.64 8.82
CA GLY A 43 0.77 -3.62 10.07
C GLY A 43 1.41 -2.25 10.35
N ASN A 44 1.71 -1.96 11.62
CA ASN A 44 2.29 -0.65 11.98
C ASN A 44 3.73 -0.48 11.51
N ASN A 45 4.49 -1.58 11.39
CA ASN A 45 5.90 -1.59 11.02
C ASN A 45 6.12 -2.52 9.83
N TYR A 46 7.02 -2.14 8.91
CA TYR A 46 7.45 -2.96 7.77
C TYR A 46 6.28 -3.55 6.95
N SER A 47 5.16 -2.83 6.84
CA SER A 47 4.00 -3.16 6.02
C SER A 47 3.90 -2.24 4.81
N VAL A 48 3.03 -2.58 3.85
CA VAL A 48 2.72 -1.71 2.71
C VAL A 48 2.15 -0.37 3.22
N LEU A 49 1.21 -0.37 4.17
CA LEU A 49 0.67 0.84 4.78
C LEU A 49 1.76 1.71 5.43
N SER A 50 2.71 1.12 6.16
CA SER A 50 3.80 1.89 6.78
C SER A 50 4.70 2.56 5.74
N ARG A 51 4.88 1.94 4.57
CA ARG A 51 5.65 2.50 3.43
C ARG A 51 4.87 3.60 2.73
N ILE A 52 3.56 3.40 2.52
CA ILE A 52 2.67 4.45 1.99
C ILE A 52 2.67 5.67 2.92
N ARG A 53 2.61 5.48 4.24
CA ARG A 53 2.73 6.57 5.21
C ARG A 53 4.07 7.32 5.14
N GLY A 54 5.13 6.68 4.64
CA GLY A 54 6.38 7.35 4.33
C GLY A 54 6.30 8.32 3.14
N GLN A 55 5.36 8.10 2.22
CA GLN A 55 5.08 8.99 1.09
C GLN A 55 3.97 10.01 1.42
N VAL A 56 2.92 9.55 2.12
CA VAL A 56 1.74 10.32 2.50
C VAL A 56 1.38 10.02 3.96
N PRO A 57 1.91 10.76 4.94
CA PRO A 57 1.72 10.48 6.36
C PRO A 57 0.25 10.40 6.81
N ASN A 58 -0.62 11.20 6.16
CA ASN A 58 -2.02 11.35 6.52
C ASN A 58 -2.97 10.41 5.75
N VAL A 59 -2.45 9.39 5.05
CA VAL A 59 -3.29 8.43 4.32
C VAL A 59 -4.26 7.69 5.26
N VAL A 60 -5.53 7.60 4.88
CA VAL A 60 -6.54 6.87 5.64
C VAL A 60 -6.41 5.37 5.36
N ASN A 61 -6.20 4.56 6.39
CA ASN A 61 -6.33 3.11 6.27
C ASN A 61 -7.81 2.73 6.39
N ILE A 62 -8.37 2.19 5.31
CA ILE A 62 -9.75 1.71 5.24
C ILE A 62 -9.83 0.22 5.66
N GLY A 63 -8.77 -0.54 5.41
CA GLY A 63 -8.78 -2.00 5.53
C GLY A 63 -9.75 -2.67 4.55
N CYS A 64 -9.96 -3.98 4.69
CA CYS A 64 -10.92 -4.73 3.89
C CYS A 64 -12.17 -5.08 4.72
N PRO A 65 -13.37 -4.65 4.31
CA PRO A 65 -14.63 -5.02 4.98
C PRO A 65 -15.02 -6.50 4.78
N CYS A 66 -14.33 -7.24 3.90
CA CYS A 66 -14.51 -8.70 3.80
C CYS A 66 -13.66 -9.46 4.82
N HIS A 67 -12.63 -8.81 5.37
CA HIS A 67 -11.73 -9.38 6.39
C HIS A 67 -11.92 -8.65 7.72
N ILE A 68 -13.18 -8.51 8.15
CA ILE A 68 -13.50 -7.97 9.46
C ILE A 68 -12.98 -8.97 10.49
N ILE A 69 -11.93 -8.58 11.21
CA ILE A 69 -11.45 -9.27 12.41
C ILE A 69 -12.10 -8.57 13.59
#